data_AF-A0A930GY72-F1
#
_entry.id   AF-A0A930GY72-F1
#
_cell.length_a   1.000
_cell.length_b   1.000
_cell.length_c   1.000
_cell.angle_alpha   90.00
_cell.angle_beta   90.00
_cell.angle_gamma   90.00
#
_symmetry.space_group_name_H-M   'P 1'
#
loop_
_entity.id
_entity.type
_entity.pdbx_description
1 polymer ?
#
loop_
_entity_poly.entity_id
_entity_poly.type
_entity_poly.pdbx_seq_one_letter_code
_entity_poly.pdbx_strand_id
1 'polypeptide(L)'
;MERKENPQLEKLASLFQRRYNIVSELKKETDELSEAMQRQDNVSLDLLLDLRQEALNKLENNWVEMNLLVEEEEELRRSFQRLLQEDPKHSAGYPFLERRILELRGKIEESIGFIKERDARITAQALQTQKFLWEQIPEELKEEVV
;
A
#
# COMPACT_ATOMS: atom_id res chain seq x y z
N MET A 1 38.34 -7.89 8.52
CA MET A 1 37.46 -7.02 9.33
C MET A 1 36.04 -7.49 9.11
N GLU A 2 35.54 -8.32 10.02
CA GLU A 2 34.12 -8.70 10.04
C GLU A 2 33.30 -7.42 10.17
N ARG A 3 32.45 -7.13 9.18
CA ARG A 3 31.47 -6.06 9.30
C ARG A 3 30.55 -6.49 10.44
N LYS A 4 30.63 -5.81 11.59
CA LYS A 4 29.52 -5.83 12.54
C LYS A 4 28.32 -5.28 11.79
N GLU A 5 27.48 -6.16 11.27
CA GLU A 5 26.17 -5.79 10.75
C GLU A 5 25.45 -5.01 11.85
N ASN A 6 24.93 -3.82 11.53
CA ASN A 6 24.18 -3.02 12.49
C ASN A 6 22.83 -3.73 12.70
N PRO A 7 22.61 -4.40 13.84
CA PRO A 7 21.45 -5.28 14.03
C PRO A 7 20.12 -4.51 13.98
N GLN A 8 20.13 -3.23 14.33
CA GLN A 8 18.92 -2.40 14.22
C GLN A 8 18.64 -1.99 12.77
N LEU A 9 19.67 -1.73 11.98
CA LEU A 9 19.52 -1.45 10.55
C LEU A 9 19.02 -2.69 9.79
N GLU A 10 19.45 -3.89 10.20
CA GLU A 10 18.89 -5.15 9.70
C GLU A 10 17.41 -5.30 10.05
N LYS A 11 17.04 -5.00 11.29
CA LYS A 11 15.64 -4.99 11.72
C LYS A 11 14.82 -3.96 10.95
N LEU A 12 15.37 -2.79 10.66
CA LEU A 12 14.71 -1.80 9.81
C LEU A 12 14.52 -2.33 8.38
N ALA A 13 15.53 -2.98 7.80
CA ALA A 13 15.44 -3.58 6.48
C ALA A 13 14.39 -4.70 6.42
N SER A 14 14.25 -5.51 7.47
CA SER A 14 13.21 -6.54 7.55
C SER A 14 11.81 -5.93 7.67
N LEU A 15 11.65 -4.80 8.36
CA LEU A 15 10.38 -4.07 8.41
C LEU A 15 10.00 -3.48 7.05
N PHE A 16 10.96 -2.97 6.26
CA PHE A 16 10.71 -2.57 4.87
C PHE A 16 10.33 -3.77 3.98
N GLN A 17 10.95 -4.93 4.20
CA GLN A 17 10.58 -6.15 3.47
C GLN A 17 9.16 -6.59 3.80
N ARG A 18 8.77 -6.54 5.07
CA ARG A 18 7.40 -6.79 5.52
C ARG A 18 6.43 -5.81 4.88
N ARG A 19 6.77 -4.52 4.87
CA ARG A 19 5.98 -3.48 4.20
C ARG A 19 5.76 -3.78 2.73
N TYR A 20 6.82 -4.16 2.01
CA TYR A 20 6.73 -4.53 0.60
C TYR A 20 5.81 -5.74 0.38
N ASN A 21 5.87 -6.75 1.25
CA ASN A 21 4.99 -7.92 1.14
C ASN A 21 3.51 -7.52 1.29
N ILE A 22 3.19 -6.70 2.31
CA ILE A 22 1.82 -6.22 2.54
C ILE A 22 1.32 -5.38 1.34
N VAL A 23 2.15 -4.48 0.81
CA VAL A 23 1.79 -3.68 -0.38
C VAL A 23 1.60 -4.58 -1.61
N SER A 24 2.40 -5.64 -1.74
CA SER A 24 2.26 -6.60 -2.84
C SER A 24 0.97 -7.41 -2.75
N GLU A 25 0.54 -7.77 -1.53
CA GLU A 25 -0.77 -8.39 -1.27
C GLU A 25 -1.90 -7.43 -1.61
N LEU A 26 -1.85 -6.21 -1.09
CA LEU A 26 -2.82 -5.15 -1.40
C LEU A 26 -2.93 -4.89 -2.91
N LYS A 27 -1.81 -4.94 -3.64
CA LYS A 27 -1.81 -4.83 -5.11
C LYS A 27 -2.60 -5.96 -5.78
N LYS A 28 -2.41 -7.21 -5.33
CA LYS A 28 -3.14 -8.37 -5.88
C LYS A 28 -4.63 -8.26 -5.57
N GLU A 29 -4.97 -7.96 -4.32
CA GLU A 29 -6.37 -7.73 -3.89
C GLU A 29 -7.03 -6.61 -4.69
N THR A 30 -6.28 -5.55 -5.03
CA THR A 30 -6.76 -4.46 -5.89
C THR A 30 -7.07 -4.93 -7.31
N ASP A 31 -6.20 -5.77 -7.90
CA ASP A 31 -6.43 -6.36 -9.21
C ASP A 31 -7.64 -7.29 -9.19
N GLU A 32 -7.74 -8.17 -8.19
CA GLU A 32 -8.87 -9.08 -8.01
C GLU A 32 -10.19 -8.32 -7.79
N LEU A 33 -10.16 -7.20 -7.06
CA LEU A 33 -11.33 -6.34 -6.86
C LEU A 33 -11.81 -5.74 -8.18
N SER A 34 -10.87 -5.30 -9.01
CA SER A 34 -11.17 -4.81 -10.36
C SER A 34 -11.83 -5.89 -11.22
N GLU A 35 -11.40 -7.15 -11.13
CA GLU A 35 -11.99 -8.27 -11.87
C GLU A 35 -13.37 -8.67 -11.33
N ALA A 36 -13.53 -8.74 -10.01
CA ALA A 36 -14.82 -9.03 -9.37
C ALA A 36 -15.87 -8.00 -9.77
N MET A 37 -15.50 -6.72 -9.83
CA MET A 37 -16.39 -5.64 -10.28
C MET A 37 -16.83 -5.80 -11.74
N GLN A 38 -15.92 -6.23 -12.63
CA GLN A 38 -16.27 -6.50 -14.03
C GLN A 38 -17.23 -7.69 -14.18
N ARG A 39 -17.11 -8.70 -13.30
CA ARG A 39 -18.00 -9.86 -13.26
C ARG A 39 -19.31 -9.62 -12.50
N GLN A 40 -19.48 -8.45 -11.86
CA GLN A 40 -20.59 -8.15 -10.96
C GLN A 40 -20.72 -9.17 -9.81
N ASP A 41 -19.59 -9.68 -9.34
CA ASP A 41 -19.53 -10.64 -8.24
C ASP A 41 -19.50 -9.91 -6.89
N ASN A 42 -20.69 -9.58 -6.38
CA ASN A 42 -20.83 -8.79 -5.16
C ASN A 42 -20.28 -9.50 -3.91
N VAL A 43 -20.33 -10.83 -3.86
CA VAL A 43 -19.81 -11.59 -2.71
C VAL A 43 -18.28 -11.46 -2.65
N SER A 44 -17.61 -11.58 -3.79
CA SER A 44 -16.16 -11.39 -3.86
C SER A 44 -15.77 -9.93 -3.63
N LEU A 45 -16.59 -8.96 -4.08
CA LEU A 45 -16.33 -7.53 -3.86
C LEU A 45 -16.24 -7.20 -2.36
N ASP A 46 -17.23 -7.61 -1.57
CA ASP A 46 -17.26 -7.33 -0.13
C ASP A 46 -16.05 -7.95 0.58
N LEU A 47 -15.76 -9.23 0.29
CA LEU A 47 -14.59 -9.92 0.83
C LEU A 47 -13.27 -9.21 0.49
N LEU A 48 -13.10 -8.78 -0.76
CA LEU A 48 -11.89 -8.11 -1.21
C LEU A 48 -11.73 -6.73 -0.57
N LEU A 49 -12.82 -5.99 -0.34
CA LEU A 49 -12.77 -4.73 0.40
C LEU A 49 -12.32 -4.94 1.85
N ASP A 50 -12.81 -5.98 2.52
CA ASP A 50 -12.40 -6.33 3.89
C ASP A 50 -10.91 -6.72 3.98
N LEU A 51 -10.44 -7.58 3.06
CA LEU A 51 -9.02 -7.97 2.99
C LEU A 51 -8.11 -6.76 2.79
N ARG A 52 -8.52 -5.84 1.91
CA ARG A 52 -7.77 -4.60 1.68
C ARG A 52 -7.74 -3.71 2.90
N GLN A 53 -8.85 -3.60 3.64
CA GLN A 53 -8.86 -2.86 4.91
C GLN A 53 -7.91 -3.50 5.93
N GLU A 54 -7.86 -4.83 6.01
CA GLU A 54 -6.90 -5.54 6.85
C GLU A 54 -5.44 -5.25 6.45
N ALA A 55 -5.15 -5.24 5.14
CA ALA A 55 -3.83 -4.90 4.61
C ALA A 55 -3.42 -3.45 4.96
N LEU A 56 -4.34 -2.49 4.86
CA LEU A 56 -4.11 -1.10 5.27
C LEU A 56 -3.81 -1.00 6.78
N ASN A 57 -4.56 -1.71 7.62
CA ASN A 57 -4.30 -1.77 9.06
C ASN A 57 -2.90 -2.37 9.36
N LYS A 58 -2.49 -3.41 8.62
CA LYS A 58 -1.14 -3.99 8.71
C LYS A 58 -0.05 -2.98 8.32
N LEU A 59 -0.29 -2.13 7.31
CA LEU A 59 0.65 -1.08 6.91
C LEU A 59 0.81 0.03 7.95
N GLU A 60 -0.28 0.40 8.62
CA GLU A 60 -0.26 1.37 9.73
C GLU A 60 0.53 0.80 10.92
N ASN A 61 0.22 -0.42 11.34
CA ASN A 61 0.95 -1.11 12.41
C ASN A 61 2.45 -1.25 12.09
N ASN A 62 2.79 -1.62 10.85
CA ASN A 62 4.17 -1.68 10.40
C ASN A 62 4.87 -0.31 10.43
N TRP A 63 4.17 0.77 10.09
CA TRP A 63 4.71 2.13 10.17
C TRP A 63 5.00 2.51 11.63
N VAL A 64 4.08 2.22 12.56
CA VAL A 64 4.28 2.45 13.99
C VAL A 64 5.51 1.67 14.49
N GLU A 65 5.64 0.39 14.12
CA GLU A 65 6.78 -0.44 14.52
C GLU A 65 8.12 0.11 14.00
N MET A 66 8.14 0.63 12.77
CA MET A 66 9.33 1.29 12.20
C MET A 66 9.68 2.57 12.97
N ASN A 67 8.70 3.39 13.33
CA ASN A 67 8.95 4.62 14.08
C ASN A 67 9.45 4.33 15.50
N LEU A 68 8.86 3.37 16.20
CA LEU A 68 9.32 2.94 17.51
C LEU A 68 10.78 2.42 17.46
N LEU A 69 11.12 1.63 16.44
CA LEU A 69 12.49 1.12 16.28
C LEU A 69 13.51 2.25 16.13
N VAL A 70 13.21 3.25 15.30
CA VAL A 70 14.15 4.36 15.05
C VAL A 70 14.14 5.40 16.17
N GLU A 71 13.16 5.36 17.07
CA GLU A 71 13.13 6.23 18.23
C GLU A 71 14.19 5.86 19.26
N GLU A 72 14.57 4.58 19.33
CA GLU A 72 15.54 4.03 20.28
C GLU A 72 16.99 4.51 20.03
N GLU A 73 17.34 4.88 18.79
CA GLU A 73 18.70 5.28 18.41
C GLU A 73 18.73 6.46 17.42
N GLU A 74 19.37 7.56 17.83
CA GLU A 74 19.44 8.80 17.04
C GLU A 74 20.15 8.63 15.68
N GLU A 75 21.20 7.83 15.60
CA GLU A 75 21.92 7.57 14.33
C GLU A 75 21.06 6.73 13.36
N LEU A 76 20.30 5.77 13.89
CA LEU A 76 19.32 5.02 13.10
C LEU A 76 18.20 5.94 12.61
N ARG A 77 17.71 6.84 13.47
CA ARG A 77 16.71 7.85 13.10
C ARG A 77 17.16 8.73 11.95
N ARG A 78 18.38 9.26 12.00
CA ARG A 78 18.97 10.06 10.92
C ARG A 78 19.09 9.25 9.64
N SER A 79 19.55 8.01 9.75
CA SER A 79 19.66 7.09 8.61
C SER A 79 18.29 6.83 7.99
N PHE A 80 17.27 6.55 8.80
CA PHE A 80 15.90 6.34 8.34
C PHE A 80 15.32 7.56 7.64
N GLN A 81 15.45 8.76 8.22
CA GLN A 81 14.97 10.00 7.61
C GLN A 81 15.67 10.28 6.27
N ARG A 82 17.00 10.10 6.20
CA ARG A 82 17.77 10.23 4.96
C ARG A 82 17.27 9.24 3.90
N LEU A 83 17.08 7.97 4.28
CA LEU A 83 16.61 6.93 3.37
C LEU A 83 15.19 7.13 2.88
N LEU A 84 14.33 7.82 3.64
CA LEU A 84 12.97 8.19 3.21
C LEU A 84 12.97 9.34 2.19
N GLN A 85 13.95 10.24 2.25
CA GLN A 85 14.05 11.41 1.36
C GLN A 85 14.82 11.12 0.07
N GLU A 86 15.70 10.12 0.09
CA GLU A 86 16.48 9.71 -1.08
C GLU A 86 15.59 9.14 -2.20
N ASP A 87 15.98 9.39 -3.45
CA ASP A 87 15.36 8.74 -4.60
C ASP A 87 15.81 7.26 -4.65
N PRO A 88 14.88 6.29 -4.59
CA PRO A 88 15.19 4.86 -4.70
C PRO A 88 16.11 4.49 -5.87
N LYS A 89 16.10 5.26 -6.98
CA LYS A 89 16.93 5.04 -8.16
C LYS A 89 18.42 5.24 -7.90
N HIS A 90 18.80 6.00 -6.88
CA HIS A 90 20.20 6.25 -6.52
C HIS A 90 20.80 5.22 -5.54
N SER A 91 20.12 4.08 -5.34
CA SER A 91 20.51 3.05 -4.36
C SER A 91 21.90 2.43 -4.57
N ALA A 92 22.46 2.46 -5.78
CA ALA A 92 23.73 1.83 -6.11
C ALA A 92 24.93 2.35 -5.27
N GLY A 93 24.88 3.61 -4.83
CA GLY A 93 25.92 4.22 -4.00
C GLY A 93 25.89 3.80 -2.52
N TYR A 94 24.87 3.06 -2.10
CA TYR A 94 24.61 2.78 -0.69
C TYR A 94 25.19 1.42 -0.22
N PRO A 95 25.57 1.33 1.07
CA PRO A 95 25.87 0.05 1.72
C PRO A 95 24.73 -0.96 1.56
N PHE A 96 25.04 -2.25 1.69
CA PHE A 96 24.12 -3.35 1.37
C PHE A 96 22.71 -3.20 1.97
N LEU A 97 22.59 -2.97 3.28
CA LEU A 97 21.29 -2.86 3.97
C LEU A 97 20.52 -1.61 3.55
N GLU A 98 21.20 -0.47 3.46
CA GLU A 98 20.58 0.80 3.04
C GLU A 98 20.12 0.74 1.58
N ARG A 99 20.94 0.17 0.70
CA ARG A 99 20.57 -0.09 -0.69
C ARG A 99 19.34 -0.99 -0.77
N ARG A 100 19.29 -2.05 0.05
CA ARG A 100 18.14 -2.95 0.09
C ARG A 100 16.87 -2.23 0.51
N ILE A 101 16.95 -1.34 1.50
CA ILE A 101 15.83 -0.48 1.91
C ILE A 101 15.35 0.39 0.74
N LEU A 102 16.28 1.05 0.03
CA LEU A 102 15.95 1.89 -1.12
C LEU A 102 15.31 1.09 -2.26
N GLU A 103 15.85 -0.08 -2.60
CA GLU A 103 15.25 -0.97 -3.61
C GLU A 103 13.81 -1.39 -3.24
N LEU A 104 13.58 -1.72 -1.97
CA LEU A 104 12.23 -2.06 -1.47
C LEU A 104 11.30 -0.86 -1.54
N ARG A 105 11.77 0.35 -1.16
CA ARG A 105 11.00 1.58 -1.30
C ARG A 105 10.59 1.84 -2.74
N GLY A 106 11.50 1.71 -3.70
CA GLY A 106 11.17 1.88 -5.12
C GLY A 106 10.07 0.93 -5.59
N LYS A 107 10.17 -0.36 -5.23
CA LYS A 107 9.13 -1.35 -5.55
C LYS A 107 7.79 -1.08 -4.86
N ILE A 108 7.83 -0.59 -3.62
CA ILE A 108 6.63 -0.14 -2.89
C ILE A 108 5.98 1.03 -3.62
N GLU A 109 6.76 2.04 -4.03
CA GLU A 109 6.27 3.22 -4.75
C GLU A 109 5.64 2.86 -6.08
N GLU A 110 6.28 1.98 -6.86
CA GLU A 110 5.70 1.43 -8.10
C GLU A 110 4.37 0.72 -7.85
N SER A 111 4.30 -0.12 -6.81
CA SER A 111 3.08 -0.85 -6.46
C SER A 111 1.96 0.09 -6.00
N ILE A 112 2.29 1.13 -5.23
CA ILE A 112 1.33 2.17 -4.82
C ILE A 112 0.80 2.93 -6.04
N GLY A 113 1.67 3.27 -6.99
CA GLY A 113 1.27 3.92 -8.24
C GLY A 113 0.23 3.08 -8.99
N PHE A 114 0.48 1.78 -9.12
CA PHE A 114 -0.44 0.82 -9.73
C PHE A 114 -1.78 0.72 -8.97
N ILE A 115 -1.74 0.58 -7.64
CA ILE A 115 -2.94 0.49 -6.80
C ILE A 115 -3.81 1.73 -6.99
N LYS A 116 -3.21 2.93 -6.93
CA LYS A 116 -3.93 4.20 -7.11
C LYS A 116 -4.60 4.31 -8.47
N GLU A 117 -3.89 3.91 -9.53
CA GLU A 117 -4.46 3.94 -10.88
C GLU A 117 -5.66 2.98 -11.00
N ARG A 118 -5.54 1.77 -10.46
CA ARG A 118 -6.64 0.80 -10.44
C ARG A 118 -7.81 1.28 -9.61
N ASP A 119 -7.58 1.78 -8.40
CA ASP A 119 -8.63 2.31 -7.53
C ASP A 119 -9.40 3.45 -8.21
N ALA A 120 -8.70 4.37 -8.89
CA ALA A 120 -9.35 5.44 -9.64
C ALA A 120 -10.29 4.90 -10.73
N ARG A 121 -9.89 3.84 -11.44
CA ARG A 121 -10.75 3.18 -12.45
C ARG A 121 -11.94 2.47 -11.80
N ILE A 122 -11.73 1.77 -10.68
CA ILE A 122 -12.78 1.11 -9.91
C ILE A 122 -13.83 2.12 -9.45
N THR A 123 -13.39 3.24 -8.84
CA THR A 123 -14.28 4.31 -8.40
C THR A 123 -15.05 4.93 -9.55
N ALA A 124 -14.39 5.21 -10.69
CA ALA A 124 -15.07 5.77 -11.86
C ALA A 124 -16.18 4.84 -12.39
N GLN A 125 -15.90 3.54 -12.47
CA GLN A 125 -16.89 2.54 -12.89
C GLN A 125 -18.05 2.43 -11.88
N ALA A 126 -17.75 2.41 -10.57
CA ALA A 126 -18.77 2.35 -9.53
C ALA A 126 -19.72 3.56 -9.59
N LEU A 127 -19.19 4.77 -9.78
CA LEU A 127 -19.98 6.00 -9.94
C LEU A 127 -20.85 5.96 -11.20
N GLN A 128 -20.32 5.44 -12.31
CA GLN A 128 -21.09 5.29 -13.54
C GLN A 128 -22.25 4.29 -13.36
N THR A 129 -22.00 3.16 -12.71
CA THR A 129 -23.03 2.16 -12.39
C THR A 129 -24.08 2.75 -11.46
N GLN A 130 -23.68 3.47 -10.41
CA GLN A 130 -24.61 4.14 -9.50
C GLN A 130 -25.51 5.14 -10.23
N LYS A 131 -24.92 5.97 -11.09
CA LYS A 131 -25.68 6.94 -11.90
C LYS A 131 -26.69 6.24 -12.81
N PHE A 132 -26.27 5.19 -13.51
CA PHE A 132 -27.15 4.41 -14.38
C PHE A 132 -28.32 3.79 -13.61
N LEU A 133 -28.05 3.20 -12.44
CA LEU A 133 -29.09 2.63 -11.59
C LEU A 133 -30.06 3.71 -11.09
N TRP A 134 -29.55 4.87 -10.68
CA TRP A 134 -30.39 5.99 -10.26
C TRP A 134 -31.32 6.48 -11.38
N GLU A 135 -30.82 6.58 -12.61
CA GLU A 135 -31.63 6.97 -13.78
C GLU A 135 -32.76 5.97 -14.10
N GLN A 136 -32.61 4.71 -13.71
CA GLN A 136 -33.65 3.67 -13.90
C GLN A 136 -34.74 3.66 -12.83
N ILE A 137 -34.54 4.33 -11.70
CA ILE A 137 -35.56 4.42 -10.65
C ILE A 137 -36.70 5.34 -11.16
N PRO A 138 -37.98 4.93 -11.06
CA PRO A 138 -39.13 5.79 -11.37
C PRO A 138 -39.11 7.08 -10.54
N GLU A 139 -39.50 8.21 -11.13
CA GLU A 139 -39.48 9.51 -10.44
C GLU A 139 -40.37 9.51 -9.18
N GLU A 140 -41.47 8.75 -9.19
CA GLU A 140 -42.36 8.64 -8.02
C GLU A 140 -41.66 8.01 -6.80
N LEU A 141 -40.63 7.18 -7.03
CA LEU A 141 -39.85 6.54 -5.97
C LEU A 141 -38.60 7.33 -5.59
N LYS A 142 -38.22 8.36 -6.37
CA LYS A 142 -37.08 9.23 -6.04
C LYS A 142 -37.46 10.30 -5.01
N GLU A 143 -38.72 10.72 -4.98
CA GLU A 143 -39.22 11.72 -4.02
C GLU A 143 -39.32 11.18 -2.58
N GLU A 144 -39.40 9.85 -2.38
CA GLU A 144 -39.45 9.22 -1.04
C GLU A 144 -38.07 9.06 -0.37
N VAL A 145 -36.97 9.31 -1.09
CA VAL A 145 -35.58 9.06 -0.63
C VAL A 145 -34.85 10.33 -0.19
N VAL A 146 -35.51 11.49 -0.21
CA VAL A 146 -34.95 12.81 0.20
C VAL A 146 -35.43 13.23 1.59
#